data_AF-A0A2V1E8D6-F1
#
_entry.id   AF-A0A2V1E8D6-F1
#
_cell.length_a   1.000
_cell.length_b   1.000
_cell.length_c   1.000
_cell.angle_alpha   90.00
_cell.angle_beta   90.00
_cell.angle_gamma   90.00
#
_symmetry.space_group_name_H-M   'P 1'
#
loop_
_entity.id
_entity.type
_entity.pdbx_description
1 polymer ?
#
loop_
_entity_poly.entity_id
_entity_poly.type
_entity_poly.pdbx_seq_one_letter_code
_entity_poly.pdbx_strand_id
1 'polypeptide(L)'
;MPPDRSSFTPLNFDNDALLPEYMDSFTLAAPPNSDLWRKPPSRDTSTAPILYTALRNPFIAAEVTVSADWELEWDQGGLVIFAGAPPGSVATAIAPQLAPPPTVDITLNDTTNISPESLTPIGQRPPPPYMPPAPASKWVKVGLEFCNGACHATSVVATSDGADWALTSLPPHHARRSDLRVKIERIGYALWIWYEDHVSGWKKLREVTWFFWSVEDKAVRVGVYASRPANFGTSMYERRNGTNGALGGGMRNLCVDFEGLEIF
;
A
#
# COMPACT_ATOMS: atom_id res chain seq x y z
N MET A 1 -11.45 -16.11 15.89
CA MET A 1 -11.75 -17.18 14.89
C MET A 1 -11.26 -16.65 13.56
N PRO A 2 -10.45 -17.42 12.82
CA PRO A 2 -9.85 -16.95 11.58
C PRO A 2 -10.93 -16.55 10.56
N PRO A 3 -10.68 -15.52 9.74
CA PRO A 3 -11.66 -15.05 8.77
C PRO A 3 -11.86 -16.08 7.65
N ASP A 4 -13.07 -16.13 7.06
CA ASP A 4 -13.37 -17.05 5.97
C ASP A 4 -12.55 -16.71 4.71
N ARG A 5 -11.80 -17.70 4.20
CA ARG A 5 -11.00 -17.58 2.97
C ARG A 5 -11.81 -17.11 1.77
N SER A 6 -13.11 -17.44 1.70
CA SER A 6 -13.99 -17.06 0.59
C SER A 6 -14.22 -15.54 0.49
N SER A 7 -13.94 -14.80 1.57
CA SER A 7 -14.05 -13.35 1.62
C SER A 7 -12.82 -12.62 1.07
N PHE A 8 -11.70 -13.32 0.88
CA PHE A 8 -10.45 -12.72 0.45
C PHE A 8 -10.29 -12.68 -1.06
N THR A 9 -9.66 -11.60 -1.52
CA THR A 9 -9.29 -11.34 -2.90
C THR A 9 -7.76 -11.25 -2.98
N PRO A 10 -7.11 -12.06 -3.82
CA PRO A 10 -5.68 -11.93 -4.08
C PRO A 10 -5.41 -10.76 -5.05
N LEU A 11 -4.32 -10.04 -4.83
CA LEU A 11 -3.79 -9.00 -5.73
C LEU A 11 -2.29 -9.22 -5.92
N ASN A 12 -1.83 -9.17 -7.17
CA ASN A 12 -0.45 -9.44 -7.57
C ASN A 12 0.05 -10.84 -7.19
N PHE A 13 -0.84 -11.84 -7.26
CA PHE A 13 -0.48 -13.25 -7.16
C PHE A 13 -0.19 -13.77 -8.57
N ASP A 14 0.79 -14.67 -8.70
CA ASP A 14 0.97 -15.42 -9.93
C ASP A 14 -0.30 -16.24 -10.20
N ASN A 15 -0.66 -16.43 -11.48
CA ASN A 15 -1.93 -17.07 -11.88
C ASN A 15 -2.14 -18.49 -11.30
N ASP A 16 -1.07 -19.15 -10.83
CA ASP A 16 -1.09 -20.49 -10.23
C ASP A 16 -1.17 -20.47 -8.70
N ALA A 17 -1.07 -19.31 -8.04
CA ALA A 17 -1.09 -19.22 -6.60
C ALA A 17 -2.52 -19.35 -6.06
N LEU A 18 -2.82 -20.52 -5.51
CA LEU A 18 -4.08 -20.79 -4.83
C LEU A 18 -4.17 -19.99 -3.53
N LEU A 19 -5.35 -19.49 -3.23
CA LEU A 19 -5.64 -18.93 -1.91
C LEU A 19 -5.33 -19.96 -0.82
N PRO A 20 -4.79 -19.53 0.34
CA PRO A 20 -4.58 -20.41 1.48
C PRO A 20 -5.83 -21.26 1.79
N GLU A 21 -5.61 -22.52 2.15
CA GLU A 21 -6.71 -23.40 2.55
C GLU A 21 -7.33 -22.94 3.87
N TYR A 22 -6.48 -22.50 4.80
CA TYR A 22 -6.84 -22.01 6.12
C TYR A 22 -6.25 -20.63 6.35
N MET A 23 -7.04 -19.73 6.94
CA MET A 23 -6.62 -18.34 7.23
C MET A 23 -6.06 -18.16 8.65
N ASP A 24 -5.88 -19.26 9.38
CA ASP A 24 -5.30 -19.26 10.74
C ASP A 24 -3.76 -19.21 10.70
N SER A 25 -3.17 -19.94 9.75
CA SER A 25 -1.74 -19.96 9.45
C SER A 25 -1.53 -20.20 7.96
N PHE A 26 -0.80 -19.31 7.29
CA PHE A 26 -0.51 -19.40 5.86
C PHE A 26 0.72 -18.57 5.46
N THR A 27 1.24 -18.84 4.26
CA THR A 27 2.46 -18.18 3.75
C THR A 27 2.15 -17.38 2.48
N LEU A 28 2.70 -16.18 2.35
CA LEU A 28 2.75 -15.43 1.09
C LEU A 28 4.19 -15.41 0.56
N ALA A 29 4.34 -15.70 -0.74
CA ALA A 29 5.61 -15.62 -1.44
C ALA A 29 5.71 -14.30 -2.21
N ALA A 30 6.61 -13.41 -1.78
CA ALA A 30 6.88 -12.14 -2.44
C ALA A 30 8.06 -12.26 -3.42
N PRO A 31 7.86 -12.07 -4.73
CA PRO A 31 8.93 -12.15 -5.71
C PRO A 31 9.91 -10.97 -5.58
N PRO A 32 11.15 -11.08 -6.08
CA PRO A 32 12.07 -9.95 -6.15
C PRO A 32 11.48 -8.76 -6.92
N ASN A 33 11.79 -7.53 -6.51
CA ASN A 33 11.23 -6.27 -7.03
C ASN A 33 9.73 -6.07 -6.72
N SER A 34 9.20 -6.76 -5.72
CA SER A 34 7.84 -6.54 -5.25
C SER A 34 7.80 -5.45 -4.19
N ASP A 35 6.88 -4.49 -4.32
CA ASP A 35 6.73 -3.39 -3.37
C ASP A 35 5.30 -2.80 -3.42
N LEU A 36 4.91 -2.15 -2.32
CA LEU A 36 3.76 -1.25 -2.22
C LEU A 36 4.25 0.12 -1.74
N TRP A 37 4.32 1.08 -2.65
CA TRP A 37 4.85 2.42 -2.38
C TRP A 37 4.20 3.49 -3.26
N ARG A 38 4.04 4.72 -2.74
CA ARG A 38 3.55 5.87 -3.52
C ARG A 38 4.61 6.95 -3.62
N LYS A 39 5.05 7.25 -4.85
CA LYS A 39 5.95 8.37 -5.14
C LYS A 39 5.13 9.65 -5.40
N PRO A 40 5.54 10.81 -4.86
CA PRO A 40 4.92 12.08 -5.21
C PRO A 40 4.92 12.35 -6.73
N PRO A 41 3.89 13.02 -7.29
CA PRO A 41 2.67 13.42 -6.58
C PRO A 41 1.76 12.22 -6.26
N SER A 42 1.57 11.25 -7.15
CA SER A 42 0.60 10.15 -6.91
C SER A 42 0.89 8.87 -7.71
N ARG A 43 2.17 8.55 -7.92
CA ARG A 43 2.57 7.36 -8.68
C ARG A 43 2.74 6.14 -7.77
N ASP A 44 1.80 5.20 -7.87
CA ASP A 44 1.85 3.94 -7.13
C ASP A 44 2.80 2.91 -7.79
N THR A 45 3.59 2.25 -6.95
CA THR A 45 4.18 0.93 -7.18
C THR A 45 3.33 -0.04 -6.37
N SER A 46 2.67 -0.98 -7.04
CA SER A 46 1.80 -1.98 -6.41
C SER A 46 2.06 -3.32 -7.08
N THR A 47 3.16 -3.94 -6.69
CA THR A 47 3.63 -5.25 -7.20
C THR A 47 3.76 -6.28 -6.08
N ALA A 48 3.66 -5.86 -4.82
CA ALA A 48 3.59 -6.73 -3.65
C ALA A 48 2.35 -7.65 -3.72
N PRO A 49 2.48 -8.97 -3.46
CA PRO A 49 1.33 -9.84 -3.23
C PRO A 49 0.57 -9.38 -1.99
N ILE A 50 -0.73 -9.17 -2.17
CA ILE A 50 -1.64 -8.68 -1.12
C ILE A 50 -2.89 -9.55 -1.09
N LEU A 51 -3.20 -10.10 0.07
CA LEU A 51 -4.42 -10.85 0.31
C LEU A 51 -5.35 -10.01 1.20
N TYR A 52 -6.47 -9.52 0.64
CA TYR A 52 -7.34 -8.58 1.35
C TYR A 52 -8.82 -8.95 1.25
N THR A 53 -9.61 -8.51 2.21
CA THR A 53 -11.07 -8.68 2.24
C THR A 53 -11.76 -7.32 2.29
N ALA A 54 -12.99 -7.26 1.77
CA ALA A 54 -13.87 -6.10 1.91
C ALA A 54 -14.77 -6.31 3.14
N LEU A 55 -14.87 -5.30 3.98
CA LEU A 55 -15.61 -5.42 5.23
C LEU A 55 -17.10 -5.18 5.00
N ARG A 56 -17.93 -6.03 5.61
CA ARG A 56 -19.40 -5.86 5.62
C ARG A 56 -19.86 -4.91 6.73
N ASN A 57 -19.07 -4.83 7.79
CA ASN A 57 -19.30 -3.97 8.94
C ASN A 57 -18.20 -2.91 9.02
N PRO A 58 -18.41 -1.82 9.78
CA PRO A 58 -17.35 -0.85 10.04
C PRO A 58 -16.12 -1.52 10.66
N PHE A 59 -14.94 -1.25 10.10
CA PHE A 59 -13.67 -1.75 10.63
C PHE A 59 -13.45 -1.32 12.09
N ILE A 60 -13.11 -2.28 12.94
CA ILE A 60 -12.73 -2.04 14.34
C ILE A 60 -11.23 -2.22 14.49
N ALA A 61 -10.72 -3.41 14.18
CA ALA A 61 -9.30 -3.72 14.31
C ALA A 61 -8.89 -4.89 13.42
N ALA A 62 -7.59 -5.01 13.15
CA ALA A 62 -6.99 -6.22 12.61
C ALA A 62 -5.62 -6.45 13.24
N GLU A 63 -5.29 -7.72 13.46
CA GLU A 63 -4.00 -8.12 14.02
C GLU A 63 -3.51 -9.43 13.39
N VAL A 64 -2.19 -9.59 13.35
CA VAL A 64 -1.52 -10.79 12.84
C VAL A 64 -0.09 -10.85 13.38
N THR A 65 0.43 -12.06 13.54
CA THR A 65 1.87 -12.30 13.73
C THR A 65 2.49 -12.62 12.38
N VAL A 66 3.55 -11.90 12.02
CA VAL A 66 4.34 -12.19 10.82
C VAL A 66 5.70 -12.73 11.18
N SER A 67 6.22 -13.66 10.38
CA SER A 67 7.60 -14.14 10.46
C SER A 67 8.17 -14.48 9.09
N ALA A 68 9.49 -14.35 8.93
CA ALA A 68 10.19 -14.75 7.71
C ALA A 68 11.71 -14.88 7.96
N ASP A 69 12.41 -15.50 7.03
CA ASP A 69 13.86 -15.37 6.92
C ASP A 69 14.19 -14.04 6.22
N TRP A 70 14.28 -12.97 7.01
CA TRP A 70 14.59 -11.63 6.52
C TRP A 70 16.07 -11.53 6.13
N GLU A 71 16.35 -11.34 4.84
CA GLU A 71 17.72 -11.40 4.31
C GLU A 71 18.15 -10.13 3.59
N LEU A 72 17.25 -9.56 2.77
CA LEU A 72 17.57 -8.42 1.92
C LEU A 72 17.04 -7.13 2.50
N GLU A 73 17.78 -6.05 2.27
CA GLU A 73 17.33 -4.70 2.61
C GLU A 73 15.92 -4.46 2.05
N TRP A 74 15.07 -3.96 2.92
CA TRP A 74 13.66 -3.68 2.69
C TRP A 74 12.77 -4.90 2.51
N ASP A 75 13.17 -6.14 2.86
CA ASP A 75 12.23 -7.25 3.00
C ASP A 75 11.14 -6.87 4.04
N GLN A 76 9.86 -7.09 3.72
CA GLN A 76 8.72 -6.64 4.56
C GLN A 76 7.58 -7.64 4.56
N GLY A 77 6.83 -7.64 5.66
CA GLY A 77 5.57 -8.35 5.79
C GLY A 77 4.70 -7.80 6.91
N GLY A 78 3.37 -7.84 6.74
CA GLY A 78 2.45 -7.36 7.76
C GLY A 78 1.02 -7.13 7.27
N LEU A 79 0.32 -6.20 7.93
CA LEU A 79 -1.04 -5.81 7.59
C LEU A 79 -1.05 -4.63 6.61
N VAL A 80 -2.09 -4.59 5.78
CA VAL A 80 -2.40 -3.44 4.92
C VAL A 80 -3.88 -3.11 5.01
N ILE A 81 -4.19 -1.81 5.04
CA ILE A 81 -5.56 -1.29 5.00
C ILE A 81 -5.68 -0.21 3.92
N PHE A 82 -6.74 -0.31 3.13
CA PHE A 82 -7.08 0.62 2.06
C PHE A 82 -8.39 1.34 2.40
N ALA A 83 -8.40 2.65 2.19
CA ALA A 83 -9.59 3.48 2.10
C ALA A 83 -9.84 3.77 0.62
N GLY A 84 -10.63 2.89 -0.01
CA GLY A 84 -10.85 2.86 -1.46
C GLY A 84 -10.33 1.57 -2.11
N ALA A 85 -10.25 1.58 -3.45
CA ALA A 85 -9.73 0.45 -4.20
C ALA A 85 -8.20 0.32 -4.02
N PRO A 86 -7.65 -0.89 -3.80
CA PRO A 86 -6.20 -1.09 -3.76
C PRO A 86 -5.56 -0.64 -5.08
N PRO A 87 -4.39 0.05 -5.06
CA PRO A 87 -3.70 0.40 -6.30
C PRO A 87 -3.38 -0.84 -7.14
N GLY A 88 -3.57 -0.77 -8.45
CA GLY A 88 -3.40 -1.92 -9.35
C GLY A 88 -4.61 -2.86 -9.41
N SER A 89 -5.61 -2.72 -8.53
CA SER A 89 -6.91 -3.35 -8.75
C SER A 89 -7.63 -2.62 -9.90
N VAL A 90 -7.93 -3.35 -10.99
CA VAL A 90 -8.71 -2.79 -12.08
C VAL A 90 -10.16 -2.64 -11.60
N ALA A 91 -10.48 -1.49 -11.01
CA ALA A 91 -11.86 -1.05 -10.99
C ALA A 91 -12.17 -0.55 -12.40
N THR A 92 -13.17 -1.14 -13.07
CA THR A 92 -13.74 -0.62 -14.31
C THR A 92 -14.32 0.78 -14.04
N ALA A 93 -13.48 1.80 -14.01
CA ALA A 93 -13.91 3.18 -14.00
C ALA A 93 -14.42 3.47 -15.41
N ILE A 94 -15.74 3.52 -15.58
CA ILE A 94 -16.35 4.19 -16.72
C ILE A 94 -16.02 5.67 -16.54
N ALA A 95 -14.86 6.08 -17.06
CA ALA A 95 -14.57 7.49 -17.22
C ALA A 95 -15.53 8.02 -18.30
N PRO A 96 -16.34 9.08 -18.03
CA PRO A 96 -17.04 9.77 -19.10
C PRO A 96 -15.98 10.31 -20.06
N GLN A 97 -16.03 9.82 -21.30
CA GLN A 97 -15.14 10.21 -22.38
C GLN A 97 -15.38 11.70 -22.66
N LEU A 98 -14.50 12.58 -22.18
CA LEU A 98 -14.51 13.99 -22.54
C LEU A 98 -14.15 14.09 -24.02
N ALA A 99 -15.07 14.62 -24.82
CA ALA A 99 -14.81 14.98 -26.21
C ALA A 99 -13.60 15.94 -26.25
N PRO A 100 -12.70 15.82 -27.25
CA PRO A 100 -11.55 16.70 -27.36
C PRO A 100 -12.04 18.16 -27.50
N PRO A 101 -11.33 19.14 -26.89
CA PRO A 101 -11.68 20.53 -27.06
C PRO A 101 -11.50 20.94 -28.55
N PRO A 102 -12.33 21.85 -29.07
CA PRO A 102 -12.16 22.34 -30.44
C PRO A 102 -10.82 23.09 -30.54
N THR A 103 -9.99 22.67 -31.49
CA THR A 103 -8.77 23.38 -31.87
C THR A 103 -9.15 24.76 -32.42
N VAL A 104 -8.75 25.82 -31.74
CA VAL A 104 -8.85 27.18 -32.27
C VAL A 104 -7.52 27.47 -32.99
N ASP A 105 -7.54 27.37 -34.32
CA ASP A 105 -6.42 27.79 -35.16
C ASP A 105 -6.33 29.32 -35.15
N ILE A 106 -5.37 29.88 -34.41
CA ILE A 106 -5.06 31.30 -34.46
C ILE A 106 -4.13 31.54 -35.65
N THR A 107 -4.69 31.99 -36.77
CA THR A 107 -3.93 32.62 -37.86
C THR A 107 -3.79 34.10 -37.56
N LEU A 108 -2.57 34.57 -37.32
CA LEU A 108 -2.25 35.99 -37.17
C LEU A 108 -2.16 36.63 -38.56
N ASN A 109 -3.25 37.25 -39.01
CA ASN A 109 -3.22 38.22 -40.09
C ASN A 109 -3.58 39.60 -39.53
N ASP A 110 -2.59 40.48 -39.60
CA ASP A 110 -2.61 41.88 -39.26
C ASP A 110 -3.35 42.66 -40.36
N THR A 111 -4.55 43.20 -40.07
CA THR A 111 -5.06 44.51 -40.56
C THR A 111 -6.54 44.77 -40.17
N THR A 112 -6.72 45.84 -39.39
CA THR A 112 -7.86 46.78 -39.25
C THR A 112 -9.21 46.50 -39.95
N ASN A 113 -10.28 46.28 -39.17
CA ASN A 113 -11.57 47.02 -39.15
C ASN A 113 -12.68 46.16 -38.51
N ILE A 114 -13.24 46.55 -37.35
CA ILE A 114 -14.54 46.04 -36.89
C ILE A 114 -15.36 47.16 -36.22
N SER A 115 -16.55 47.35 -36.78
CA SER A 115 -17.67 48.21 -36.37
C SER A 115 -18.40 47.71 -35.11
N PRO A 116 -19.11 48.57 -34.34
CA PRO A 116 -19.57 48.21 -33.00
C PRO A 116 -21.04 47.75 -33.01
N GLU A 117 -21.32 46.45 -33.13
CA GLU A 117 -22.65 45.92 -32.78
C GLU A 117 -22.59 44.55 -32.08
N SER A 118 -23.39 44.43 -31.01
CA SER A 118 -23.75 43.25 -30.21
C SER A 118 -22.79 42.78 -29.09
N LEU A 119 -22.69 43.57 -28.02
CA LEU A 119 -22.34 43.04 -26.69
C LEU A 119 -23.59 42.45 -26.03
N THR A 120 -23.78 41.13 -26.09
CA THR A 120 -24.65 40.43 -25.14
C THR A 120 -23.92 40.33 -23.79
N PRO A 121 -24.58 40.55 -22.64
CA PRO A 121 -23.92 40.44 -21.35
C PRO A 121 -23.54 38.97 -21.11
N ILE A 122 -22.26 38.72 -20.87
CA ILE A 122 -21.77 37.43 -20.35
C ILE A 122 -22.41 37.28 -18.96
N GLY A 123 -23.52 36.54 -18.91
CA GLY A 123 -24.11 36.08 -17.67
C GLY A 123 -23.03 35.36 -16.87
N GLN A 124 -22.84 35.80 -15.62
CA GLN A 124 -21.93 35.19 -14.65
C GLN A 124 -22.32 33.72 -14.49
N ARG A 125 -21.65 32.83 -15.24
CA ARG A 125 -21.73 31.41 -14.97
C ARG A 125 -20.99 31.18 -13.66
N PRO A 126 -21.61 30.58 -12.63
CA PRO A 126 -20.89 30.24 -11.41
C PRO A 126 -19.66 29.40 -11.80
N PRO A 127 -18.52 29.57 -11.09
CA PRO A 127 -17.35 28.76 -11.36
C PRO A 127 -17.76 27.28 -11.35
N PRO A 128 -17.18 26.45 -12.23
CA PRO A 128 -17.44 25.01 -12.17
C PRO A 128 -17.25 24.56 -10.71
N PRO A 129 -18.17 23.77 -10.15
CA PRO A 129 -18.01 23.26 -8.80
C PRO A 129 -16.62 22.64 -8.71
N TYR A 130 -15.89 22.97 -7.65
CA TYR A 130 -14.58 22.39 -7.39
C TYR A 130 -14.78 20.87 -7.43
N MET A 131 -14.35 20.23 -8.51
CA MET A 131 -14.33 18.78 -8.56
C MET A 131 -13.28 18.39 -7.53
N PRO A 132 -13.64 17.79 -6.38
CA PRO A 132 -12.62 17.23 -5.53
C PRO A 132 -11.83 16.27 -6.43
N PRO A 133 -10.49 16.36 -6.47
CA PRO A 133 -9.71 15.35 -7.16
C PRO A 133 -10.22 14.00 -6.66
N ALA A 134 -10.55 13.09 -7.58
CA ALA A 134 -11.02 11.75 -7.23
C ALA A 134 -10.11 11.25 -6.10
N PRO A 135 -10.64 10.96 -4.90
CA PRO A 135 -9.78 10.75 -3.75
C PRO A 135 -8.84 9.60 -4.10
N ALA A 136 -7.55 9.90 -4.23
CA ALA A 136 -6.55 8.86 -4.40
C ALA A 136 -6.73 7.91 -3.22
N SER A 137 -6.94 6.61 -3.50
CA SER A 137 -7.13 5.62 -2.45
C SER A 137 -6.02 5.78 -1.43
N LYS A 138 -6.40 6.07 -0.19
CA LYS A 138 -5.45 6.16 0.93
C LYS A 138 -5.14 4.75 1.36
N TRP A 139 -3.91 4.47 1.75
CA TRP A 139 -3.57 3.17 2.30
C TRP A 139 -2.51 3.29 3.37
N VAL A 140 -2.52 2.31 4.28
CA VAL A 140 -1.49 2.15 5.30
C VAL A 140 -1.02 0.71 5.27
N LYS A 141 0.30 0.51 5.25
CA LYS A 141 0.90 -0.78 5.58
C LYS A 141 1.62 -0.66 6.92
N VAL A 142 1.56 -1.71 7.72
CA VAL A 142 2.31 -1.87 8.97
C VAL A 142 2.91 -3.27 8.98
N GLY A 143 4.10 -3.43 9.53
CA GLY A 143 4.72 -4.75 9.57
C GLY A 143 6.08 -4.77 10.23
N LEU A 144 6.76 -5.88 9.99
CA LEU A 144 8.20 -6.01 10.18
C LEU A 144 8.89 -5.64 8.87
N GLU A 145 9.96 -4.85 8.95
CA GLU A 145 10.82 -4.52 7.82
C GLU A 145 12.28 -4.66 8.21
N PHE A 146 13.06 -5.32 7.34
CA PHE A 146 14.49 -5.49 7.52
C PHE A 146 15.25 -4.35 6.85
N CYS A 147 15.92 -3.53 7.65
CA CYS A 147 16.65 -2.35 7.18
C CYS A 147 17.93 -2.19 7.99
N ASN A 148 19.02 -1.79 7.34
CA ASN A 148 20.31 -1.54 7.98
C ASN A 148 20.78 -2.71 8.85
N GLY A 149 20.58 -3.95 8.38
CA GLY A 149 20.99 -5.16 9.07
C GLY A 149 20.18 -5.57 10.31
N ALA A 150 18.99 -4.99 10.54
CA ALA A 150 18.11 -5.39 11.65
C ALA A 150 16.62 -5.32 11.31
N CYS A 151 15.80 -6.10 12.03
CA CYS A 151 14.35 -6.05 11.96
C CYS A 151 13.78 -4.85 12.74
N HIS A 152 12.83 -4.15 12.13
CA HIS A 152 12.17 -2.99 12.69
C HIS A 152 10.66 -3.11 12.58
N ALA A 153 9.92 -2.49 13.50
CA ALA A 153 8.50 -2.25 13.29
C ALA A 153 8.34 -1.02 12.40
N THR A 154 7.58 -1.17 11.31
CA THR A 154 7.46 -0.17 10.25
C THR A 154 6.01 0.21 9.98
N SER A 155 5.79 1.43 9.51
CA SER A 155 4.51 1.85 8.94
C SER A 155 4.70 2.86 7.82
N VAL A 156 4.00 2.63 6.70
CA VAL A 156 3.92 3.57 5.58
C VAL A 156 2.47 4.00 5.38
N VAL A 157 2.26 5.30 5.29
CA VAL A 157 0.95 5.92 5.05
C VAL A 157 0.99 6.64 3.70
N ALA A 158 0.15 6.23 2.77
CA ALA A 158 0.05 6.87 1.46
C ALA A 158 -1.23 7.69 1.33
N THR A 159 -1.06 8.96 0.98
CA THR A 159 -2.14 9.91 0.67
C THR A 159 -2.07 10.33 -0.80
N SER A 160 -2.79 11.38 -1.20
CA SER A 160 -2.71 11.95 -2.54
C SER A 160 -1.36 12.54 -2.90
N ASP A 161 -0.50 12.79 -1.90
CA ASP A 161 0.72 13.59 -2.07
C ASP A 161 1.99 12.73 -2.07
N GLY A 162 1.87 11.45 -1.68
CA GLY A 162 3.00 10.54 -1.54
C GLY A 162 2.83 9.56 -0.38
N ALA A 163 3.81 8.68 -0.23
CA ALA A 163 3.99 7.81 0.92
C ALA A 163 4.87 8.47 1.99
N ASP A 164 4.41 8.43 3.23
CA ASP A 164 5.13 8.87 4.43
C ASP A 164 5.48 7.65 5.30
N TRP A 165 6.77 7.43 5.50
CA TRP A 165 7.34 6.23 6.12
C TRP A 165 7.91 6.51 7.50
N ALA A 166 7.56 5.65 8.46
CA ALA A 166 8.05 5.68 9.82
C ALA A 166 8.55 4.28 10.22
N LEU A 167 9.61 4.26 11.01
CA LEU A 167 10.29 3.04 11.44
C LEU A 167 10.76 3.21 12.88
N THR A 168 10.61 2.15 13.69
CA THR A 168 11.11 2.12 15.08
C THR A 168 11.96 0.88 15.31
N SER A 169 13.07 1.05 16.02
CA SER A 169 13.94 -0.05 16.41
C SER A 169 13.27 -0.95 17.43
N LEU A 170 13.28 -2.25 17.14
CA LEU A 170 12.87 -3.26 18.11
C LEU A 170 13.94 -3.40 19.20
N PRO A 171 13.56 -3.67 20.46
CA PRO A 171 14.52 -3.98 21.51
C PRO A 171 15.46 -5.14 21.09
N PRO A 172 16.72 -5.20 21.55
CA PRO A 172 17.68 -6.22 21.09
C PRO A 172 17.21 -7.67 21.26
N HIS A 173 16.37 -7.96 22.27
CA HIS A 173 15.78 -9.29 22.45
C HIS A 173 14.78 -9.67 21.37
N HIS A 174 14.12 -8.69 20.77
CA HIS A 174 13.11 -8.87 19.73
C HIS A 174 13.70 -8.68 18.34
N ALA A 175 14.65 -7.75 18.16
CA ALA A 175 15.34 -7.53 16.88
C ALA A 175 16.12 -8.76 16.37
N ARG A 176 16.49 -9.69 17.28
CA ARG A 176 17.09 -10.99 16.93
C ARG A 176 16.08 -12.05 16.53
N ARG A 177 14.79 -11.80 16.76
CA ARG A 177 13.72 -12.70 16.33
C ARG A 177 13.29 -12.32 14.92
N SER A 178 12.82 -13.33 14.20
CA SER A 178 12.27 -13.19 12.86
C SER A 178 10.77 -12.88 12.87
N ASP A 179 10.14 -12.66 14.03
CA ASP A 179 8.70 -12.47 14.14
C ASP A 179 8.27 -11.15 14.81
N LEU A 180 7.09 -10.65 14.43
CA LEU A 180 6.45 -9.49 15.04
C LEU A 180 4.93 -9.60 14.94
N ARG A 181 4.24 -9.42 16.07
CA ARG A 181 2.79 -9.22 16.07
C ARG A 181 2.46 -7.74 15.90
N VAL A 182 1.62 -7.43 14.93
CA VAL A 182 1.17 -6.06 14.62
C VAL A 182 -0.33 -5.96 14.71
N LYS A 183 -0.82 -4.76 15.04
CA LYS A 183 -2.25 -4.46 15.11
C LYS A 183 -2.54 -3.07 14.56
N ILE A 184 -3.64 -2.94 13.85
CA ILE A 184 -4.26 -1.68 13.49
C ILE A 184 -5.65 -1.60 14.09
N GLU A 185 -6.03 -0.41 14.57
CA GLU A 185 -7.29 -0.19 15.27
C GLU A 185 -7.89 1.16 14.86
N ARG A 186 -9.19 1.18 14.61
CA ARG A 186 -9.92 2.41 14.32
C ARG A 186 -10.36 3.08 15.61
N ILE A 187 -9.94 4.34 15.78
CA ILE A 187 -10.38 5.21 16.88
C ILE A 187 -11.05 6.45 16.27
N GLY A 188 -12.37 6.42 16.17
CA GLY A 188 -13.15 7.45 15.49
C GLY A 188 -12.79 7.55 14.00
N TYR A 189 -12.17 8.67 13.60
CA TYR A 189 -11.64 8.88 12.25
C TYR A 189 -10.14 8.59 12.11
N ALA A 190 -9.45 8.26 13.21
CA ALA A 190 -8.03 7.93 13.21
C ALA A 190 -7.80 6.41 13.06
N LEU A 191 -6.65 6.06 12.50
CA LEU A 191 -6.10 4.71 12.51
C LEU A 191 -4.90 4.68 13.46
N TRP A 192 -4.97 3.86 14.49
CA TRP A 192 -3.89 3.64 15.44
C TRP A 192 -3.14 2.38 15.06
N ILE A 193 -1.81 2.44 15.17
CA ILE A 193 -0.89 1.39 14.71
C ILE A 193 -0.05 0.95 15.89
N TRP A 194 0.02 -0.37 16.10
CA TRP A 194 0.63 -1.00 17.25
C TRP A 194 1.52 -2.17 16.83
N TYR A 195 2.50 -2.47 17.67
CA TYR A 195 3.25 -3.72 17.64
C TYR A 195 3.36 -4.29 19.06
N GLU A 196 3.48 -5.60 19.19
CA GLU A 196 3.63 -6.26 20.48
C GLU A 196 5.11 -6.40 20.83
N ASP A 197 5.51 -5.90 22.00
CA ASP A 197 6.77 -6.27 22.64
C ASP A 197 6.47 -7.37 23.67
N HIS A 198 7.05 -8.55 23.53
CA HIS A 198 6.75 -9.70 24.40
C HIS A 198 6.95 -9.43 25.90
N VAL A 199 7.74 -8.41 26.26
CA VAL A 199 7.95 -8.01 27.66
C VAL A 199 6.93 -6.97 28.11
N SER A 200 6.70 -5.93 27.29
CA SER A 200 5.91 -4.75 27.67
C SER A 200 4.46 -4.79 27.17
N GLY A 201 4.09 -5.80 26.38
CA GLY A 201 2.81 -5.87 25.65
C GLY A 201 2.75 -4.92 24.46
N TRP A 202 1.54 -4.47 24.13
CA TRP A 202 1.30 -3.57 22.99
C TRP A 202 1.95 -2.20 23.15
N LYS A 203 2.74 -1.79 22.16
CA LYS A 203 3.38 -0.48 22.05
C LYS A 203 2.85 0.26 20.83
N LYS A 204 2.49 1.53 21.01
CA LYS A 204 1.95 2.37 19.93
C LYS A 204 3.11 2.78 19.01
N LEU A 205 3.01 2.42 17.74
CA LEU A 205 3.96 2.82 16.71
C LEU A 205 3.62 4.20 16.16
N ARG A 206 2.35 4.39 15.80
CA ARG A 206 1.93 5.57 15.03
C ARG A 206 0.44 5.83 15.20
N GLU A 207 0.08 7.11 15.10
CA GLU A 207 -1.30 7.56 14.96
C GLU A 207 -1.47 8.28 13.63
N VAL A 208 -2.43 7.82 12.83
CA VAL A 208 -2.78 8.41 11.54
C VAL A 208 -4.14 9.07 11.66
N THR A 209 -4.14 10.37 11.92
CA THR A 209 -5.37 11.15 12.05
C THR A 209 -6.11 11.22 10.72
N TRP A 210 -7.45 11.21 10.77
CA TRP A 210 -8.34 11.43 9.61
C TRP A 210 -8.25 10.36 8.50
N PHE A 211 -7.68 9.19 8.78
CA PHE A 211 -7.61 8.09 7.81
C PHE A 211 -9.01 7.69 7.30
N PHE A 212 -10.00 7.63 8.19
CA PHE A 212 -11.38 7.27 7.84
C PHE A 212 -12.28 8.49 7.51
N TRP A 213 -11.73 9.71 7.52
CA TRP A 213 -12.51 10.89 7.17
C TRP A 213 -12.94 10.83 5.70
N SER A 214 -14.24 11.05 5.45
CA SER A 214 -14.88 10.95 4.13
C SER A 214 -14.71 9.58 3.45
N VAL A 215 -14.53 8.50 4.22
CA VAL A 215 -14.46 7.13 3.72
C VAL A 215 -15.69 6.37 4.19
N GLU A 216 -16.46 5.84 3.24
CA GLU A 216 -17.57 4.94 3.54
C GLU A 216 -17.03 3.59 4.05
N ASP A 217 -17.67 2.99 5.05
CA ASP A 217 -17.16 1.75 5.66
C ASP A 217 -17.00 0.60 4.66
N LYS A 218 -17.92 0.48 3.69
CA LYS A 218 -17.85 -0.51 2.60
C LYS A 218 -16.68 -0.30 1.62
N ALA A 219 -16.03 0.86 1.66
CA ALA A 219 -14.85 1.16 0.86
C ALA A 219 -13.55 0.77 1.59
N VAL A 220 -13.64 0.36 2.86
CA VAL A 220 -12.49 -0.12 3.63
C VAL A 220 -12.19 -1.57 3.28
N ARG A 221 -10.93 -1.82 2.95
CA ARG A 221 -10.40 -3.16 2.70
C ARG A 221 -9.19 -3.38 3.58
N VAL A 222 -9.08 -4.55 4.18
CA VAL A 222 -7.97 -4.89 5.09
C VAL A 222 -7.47 -6.28 4.76
N GLY A 223 -6.18 -6.48 4.99
CA GLY A 223 -5.53 -7.72 4.62
C GLY A 223 -4.08 -7.76 5.05
N VAL A 224 -3.34 -8.65 4.41
CA VAL A 224 -1.91 -8.85 4.62
C VAL A 224 -1.12 -8.61 3.33
N TYR A 225 0.15 -8.29 3.47
CA TYR A 225 1.07 -8.11 2.34
C TYR A 225 2.45 -8.68 2.68
N ALA A 226 3.18 -9.06 1.63
CA ALA A 226 4.61 -9.35 1.69
C ALA A 226 5.33 -8.63 0.53
N SER A 227 6.55 -8.20 0.74
CA SER A 227 7.32 -7.50 -0.31
C SER A 227 8.83 -7.73 -0.18
N ARG A 228 9.49 -7.86 -1.33
CA ARG A 228 10.95 -7.92 -1.49
C ARG A 228 11.38 -6.88 -2.52
N PRO A 229 11.56 -5.60 -2.11
CA PRO A 229 11.92 -4.51 -3.02
C PRO A 229 13.35 -4.62 -3.54
N ALA A 230 14.30 -5.02 -2.68
CA ALA A 230 15.67 -5.24 -3.12
C ALA A 230 15.77 -6.44 -4.06
N ASN A 231 16.56 -6.27 -5.12
CA ASN A 231 16.81 -7.29 -6.13
C ASN A 231 18.31 -7.61 -6.30
N PHE A 232 19.16 -7.01 -5.47
CA PHE A 232 20.61 -7.16 -5.58
C PHE A 232 21.05 -8.44 -4.85
N GLY A 233 20.99 -9.55 -5.57
CA GLY A 233 21.86 -10.69 -5.34
C GLY A 233 23.21 -10.46 -6.01
N THR A 234 24.29 -10.67 -5.26
CA THR A 234 25.71 -10.53 -5.65
C THR A 234 26.25 -9.09 -5.56
N SER A 235 27.06 -8.83 -4.53
CA SER A 235 27.88 -7.62 -4.45
C SER A 235 28.84 -7.52 -5.65
N MET A 236 29.25 -6.31 -6.05
CA MET A 236 30.27 -6.13 -7.11
C MET A 236 31.57 -6.90 -6.84
N TYR A 237 31.88 -7.13 -5.56
CA TYR A 237 33.02 -7.94 -5.11
C TYR A 237 32.87 -9.42 -5.49
N GLU A 238 31.67 -9.97 -5.31
CA GLU A 238 31.37 -11.38 -5.55
C GLU A 238 31.26 -11.69 -7.06
N ARG A 239 30.83 -10.71 -7.88
CA ARG A 239 30.96 -10.78 -9.35
C ARG A 239 32.41 -10.84 -9.83
N ARG A 240 33.34 -10.22 -9.09
CA ARG A 240 34.75 -10.07 -9.51
C ARG A 240 35.62 -11.25 -9.06
N ASN A 241 35.26 -11.91 -7.97
CA ASN A 241 36.11 -12.89 -7.30
C ASN A 241 35.70 -14.36 -7.49
N GLY A 242 34.70 -14.65 -8.33
CA GLY A 242 34.50 -16.00 -8.89
C GLY A 242 34.42 -17.14 -7.89
N THR A 243 33.85 -16.92 -6.71
CA THR A 243 33.58 -17.98 -5.73
C THR A 243 32.32 -18.75 -6.14
N ASN A 244 32.50 -20.05 -6.40
CA ASN A 244 31.49 -21.04 -6.77
C ASN A 244 30.10 -20.82 -6.11
N GLY A 245 29.10 -20.49 -6.93
CA GLY A 245 27.90 -21.32 -7.14
C GLY A 245 27.00 -21.71 -5.95
N ALA A 246 27.12 -21.09 -4.78
CA ALA A 246 26.24 -21.36 -3.65
C ALA A 246 26.00 -20.07 -2.86
N LEU A 247 24.94 -19.32 -3.23
CA LEU A 247 24.10 -18.43 -2.41
C LEU A 247 23.23 -17.57 -3.35
N GLY A 248 22.27 -18.21 -4.02
CA GLY A 248 21.27 -17.56 -4.88
C GLY A 248 20.16 -16.83 -4.12
N GLY A 249 20.48 -16.11 -3.05
CA GLY A 249 19.50 -15.46 -2.17
C GLY A 249 18.70 -14.34 -2.87
N GLY A 250 19.36 -13.53 -3.69
CA GLY A 250 18.75 -12.35 -4.33
C GLY A 250 17.72 -12.62 -5.45
N MET A 251 17.53 -13.88 -5.86
CA MET A 251 16.57 -14.27 -6.90
C MET A 251 15.41 -15.11 -6.37
N ARG A 252 15.39 -15.43 -5.07
CA ARG A 252 14.33 -16.23 -4.45
C ARG A 252 13.20 -15.34 -3.97
N ASN A 253 12.00 -15.90 -3.88
CA ASN A 253 10.89 -15.23 -3.24
C ASN A 253 11.16 -15.11 -1.73
N LEU A 254 10.72 -14.02 -1.12
CA LEU A 254 10.59 -13.92 0.34
C LEU A 254 9.32 -14.68 0.72
N CYS A 255 9.43 -15.71 1.56
CA CYS A 255 8.28 -16.39 2.13
C CYS A 255 7.98 -15.77 3.50
N VAL A 256 6.83 -15.12 3.63
CA VAL A 256 6.36 -14.56 4.90
C VAL A 256 5.21 -15.40 5.41
N ASP A 257 5.38 -15.91 6.62
CA ASP A 257 4.34 -16.64 7.36
C ASP A 257 3.47 -15.66 8.14
N PHE A 258 2.17 -15.92 8.12
CA PHE A 258 1.14 -15.16 8.81
C PHE A 258 0.40 -16.10 9.74
N GLU A 259 0.36 -15.78 11.03
CA GLU A 259 -0.30 -16.58 12.06
C GLU A 259 -1.29 -15.73 12.87
N GLY A 260 -2.45 -16.31 13.18
CA GLY A 260 -3.45 -15.68 14.03
C GLY A 260 -4.04 -14.41 13.44
N LEU A 261 -4.29 -14.39 12.13
CA LEU A 261 -4.96 -13.26 11.48
C LEU A 261 -6.39 -13.12 12.01
N GLU A 262 -6.67 -12.00 12.67
CA GLU A 262 -8.01 -11.63 13.11
C GLU A 262 -8.40 -10.26 12.54
N ILE A 263 -9.67 -10.12 12.13
CA ILE A 263 -10.24 -8.90 11.56
C ILE A 263 -11.63 -8.71 12.16
N PHE A 264 -11.87 -7.53 12.75
CA PHE A 264 -13.08 -7.17 13.50
C PHE A 264 -13.82 -6.02 12.82
#